data_AF-A0A4Z0GXA8-F1
#
_entry.id   AF-A0A4Z0GXA8-F1
#
_cell.length_a   1.000
_cell.length_b   1.000
_cell.length_c   1.000
_cell.angle_alpha   90.00
_cell.angle_beta   90.00
_cell.angle_gamma   90.00
#
_symmetry.space_group_name_H-M   'P 1'
#
loop_
_entity.id
_entity.type
_entity.pdbx_description
1 polymer ?
#
loop_
_entity_poly.entity_id
_entity_poly.type
_entity_poly.pdbx_seq_one_letter_code
_entity_poly.pdbx_strand_id
1 'polypeptide(L)'
;MQWGQIKTLFILSFLILDLFLLQVFLEKQSDSGVRQLTIESEQIIDRLENRGIELSDDILNEEAPTVSRISSEDVAFSDRVRSQIKQLEEDGSQQIDLLETEGVLMASLEEPAELTDGSSDAIISEVAQVVPFADQYSYWGYNEEEGVALFFQKVNNRTVYFNQGGLLMVRIEEGAITDYVATLLSLPEEEEAASESSRLTSKVTIINQLSENGYIQSGDEITSMQVGYYNALNPSENIGPQLFEPTWKIVVNDEESYFAFAISGEIIEVSEDDFIEDMKQAFDFRDYTFEEENTQDE
;
A
#
# COMPACT_ATOMS: atom_id res chain seq x y z
N MET A 1 -44.18 58.15 -27.52
CA MET A 1 -43.91 56.74 -27.88
C MET A 1 -42.88 56.20 -26.88
N GLN A 2 -43.23 55.24 -26.03
CA GLN A 2 -42.36 54.72 -24.95
C GLN A 2 -41.29 53.75 -25.48
N TRP A 3 -40.62 54.14 -26.56
CA TRP A 3 -39.73 53.27 -27.32
C TRP A 3 -38.44 52.94 -26.56
N GLY A 4 -37.98 53.82 -25.68
CA GLY A 4 -36.85 53.56 -24.78
C GLY A 4 -37.15 52.48 -23.74
N GLN A 5 -38.35 52.46 -23.16
CA GLN A 5 -38.72 51.48 -22.12
C GLN A 5 -38.83 50.06 -22.66
N ILE A 6 -39.38 49.91 -23.87
CA ILE A 6 -39.47 48.62 -24.57
C ILE A 6 -38.07 48.08 -24.89
N LYS A 7 -37.14 48.95 -25.32
CA LYS A 7 -35.74 48.54 -25.56
C LYS A 7 -35.05 48.05 -24.31
N THR A 8 -35.19 48.76 -23.19
CA THR A 8 -34.57 48.35 -21.93
C THR A 8 -35.14 47.02 -21.45
N LEU A 9 -36.46 46.81 -21.57
CA LEU A 9 -37.09 45.55 -21.20
C LEU A 9 -36.60 44.38 -22.08
N PHE A 10 -36.39 44.61 -23.38
CA PHE A 10 -35.87 43.60 -24.30
C PHE A 10 -34.40 43.24 -23.99
N ILE A 11 -33.56 44.25 -23.72
CA ILE A 11 -32.16 44.05 -23.31
C ILE A 11 -32.08 43.27 -22.00
N LEU A 12 -32.91 43.61 -21.02
CA LEU A 12 -32.91 42.95 -19.71
C LEU A 12 -33.43 41.50 -19.79
N SER A 13 -34.43 41.26 -20.64
CA SER A 13 -34.93 39.90 -20.90
C SER A 13 -33.88 39.02 -21.58
N PHE A 14 -33.14 39.56 -22.56
CA PHE A 14 -32.03 38.84 -23.20
C PHE A 14 -30.89 38.56 -22.22
N LEU A 15 -30.54 39.53 -21.37
CA LEU A 15 -29.48 39.36 -20.38
C LEU A 15 -29.82 38.26 -19.35
N ILE A 16 -31.08 38.16 -18.92
CA ILE A 16 -31.52 37.06 -18.03
C ILE A 16 -31.42 35.72 -18.75
N LEU A 17 -31.81 35.66 -20.03
CA LEU A 17 -31.70 34.44 -20.83
C LEU A 17 -30.24 34.01 -21.02
N ASP A 18 -29.36 34.95 -21.33
CA ASP A 18 -27.92 34.69 -21.51
C ASP A 18 -27.27 34.21 -20.21
N LEU A 19 -27.67 34.77 -19.07
CA LEU A 19 -27.15 34.37 -17.75
C LEU A 19 -27.65 32.97 -17.36
N PHE A 20 -28.91 32.64 -17.69
CA PHE A 20 -29.44 31.29 -17.55
C PHE A 20 -28.70 30.29 -18.45
N LEU A 21 -28.46 30.65 -19.71
CA LEU A 21 -27.71 29.81 -20.64
C LEU A 21 -26.26 29.61 -20.20
N LEU A 22 -25.62 30.64 -19.62
CA LEU A 22 -24.29 30.54 -19.05
C LEU A 22 -24.25 29.55 -17.88
N GLN A 23 -25.24 29.59 -16.99
CA GLN A 23 -25.34 28.63 -15.88
C GLN A 23 -25.49 27.19 -16.42
N VAL A 24 -26.40 26.97 -17.37
CA VAL A 24 -26.59 25.66 -18.02
C VAL A 24 -25.33 25.19 -18.74
N PHE A 25 -24.58 26.10 -19.37
CA PHE A 25 -23.33 25.79 -20.03
C PHE A 25 -22.24 25.36 -19.04
N LEU A 26 -22.09 26.06 -17.91
CA LEU A 26 -21.14 25.70 -16.86
C LEU A 26 -21.49 24.34 -16.22
N GLU A 27 -22.77 24.09 -15.96
CA GLU A 27 -23.27 22.79 -15.46
C GLU A 27 -23.02 21.66 -16.47
N LYS A 28 -23.21 21.91 -17.77
CA LYS A 28 -22.94 20.91 -18.83
C LYS A 28 -21.46 20.69 -19.07
N GLN A 29 -20.61 21.70 -18.87
CA GLN A 29 -19.17 21.55 -19.00
C GLN A 29 -18.59 20.63 -17.91
N SER A 30 -19.05 20.76 -16.66
CA SER A 30 -18.66 19.84 -15.59
C SER A 30 -19.19 18.41 -15.81
N ASP A 31 -20.43 18.28 -16.29
CA ASP A 31 -21.07 16.97 -16.56
C ASP A 31 -20.48 16.27 -17.80
N SER A 32 -20.05 17.01 -18.82
CA SER A 32 -19.46 16.44 -20.05
C SER A 32 -18.17 15.65 -19.80
N GLY A 33 -17.32 16.09 -18.87
CA GLY A 33 -16.10 15.37 -18.51
C GLY A 33 -16.40 14.04 -17.84
N VAL A 34 -17.39 14.01 -16.94
CA VAL A 34 -17.81 12.78 -16.25
C VAL A 34 -18.41 11.79 -17.23
N ARG A 35 -19.32 12.22 -18.10
CA ARG A 35 -19.94 11.34 -19.11
C ARG A 35 -18.95 10.75 -20.11
N GLN A 36 -17.95 11.52 -20.51
CA GLN A 36 -16.92 11.02 -21.41
C GLN A 36 -16.04 9.95 -20.74
N LEU A 37 -15.67 10.16 -19.47
CA LEU A 37 -14.93 9.16 -18.69
C LEU A 37 -15.74 7.86 -18.48
N THR A 38 -17.06 7.97 -18.28
CA THR A 38 -17.95 6.80 -18.19
C THR A 38 -17.98 6.02 -19.49
N ILE A 39 -18.15 6.69 -20.64
CA ILE A 39 -18.19 6.02 -21.95
C ILE A 39 -16.84 5.37 -22.28
N GLU A 40 -15.73 6.03 -21.99
CA GLU A 40 -14.39 5.47 -22.19
C GLU A 40 -14.18 4.23 -21.31
N SER A 41 -14.64 4.27 -20.05
CA SER A 41 -14.58 3.13 -19.13
C SER A 41 -15.42 1.95 -19.61
N GLU A 42 -16.67 2.18 -20.06
CA GLU A 42 -17.53 1.13 -20.64
C GLU A 42 -16.88 0.47 -21.86
N GLN A 43 -16.28 1.26 -22.76
CA GLN A 43 -15.57 0.72 -23.93
C GLN A 43 -14.34 -0.11 -23.55
N ILE A 44 -13.66 0.25 -22.47
CA ILE A 44 -12.52 -0.53 -21.95
C ILE A 44 -13.02 -1.84 -21.36
N ILE A 45 -14.10 -1.82 -20.56
CA ILE A 45 -14.71 -3.02 -20.00
C ILE A 45 -15.11 -3.99 -21.11
N ASP A 46 -15.85 -3.52 -22.12
CA ASP A 46 -16.24 -4.35 -23.28
C ASP A 46 -15.02 -5.00 -23.95
N ARG A 47 -13.90 -4.28 -24.07
CA ARG A 47 -12.67 -4.83 -24.68
C ARG A 47 -12.02 -5.90 -23.81
N LEU A 48 -11.97 -5.69 -22.50
CA LEU A 48 -11.42 -6.66 -21.55
C LEU A 48 -12.25 -7.95 -21.56
N GLU A 49 -13.58 -7.84 -21.51
CA GLU A 49 -14.49 -8.98 -21.60
C GLU A 49 -14.34 -9.73 -22.94
N ASN A 50 -14.22 -9.00 -24.06
CA ASN A 50 -14.00 -9.62 -25.37
C ASN A 50 -12.62 -10.32 -25.49
N ARG A 51 -11.65 -9.95 -24.65
CA ARG A 51 -10.36 -10.66 -24.52
C ARG A 51 -10.45 -11.85 -23.56
N GLY A 52 -11.61 -12.08 -22.95
CA GLY A 52 -11.85 -13.16 -21.98
C GLY A 52 -11.21 -12.88 -20.63
N ILE A 53 -11.09 -11.61 -20.23
CA ILE A 53 -10.66 -11.21 -18.89
C ILE A 53 -11.93 -10.89 -18.08
N GLU A 54 -12.06 -11.53 -16.93
CA GLU A 54 -13.21 -11.37 -16.05
C GLU A 54 -12.91 -10.31 -14.97
N LEU A 55 -13.90 -9.48 -14.64
CA LEU A 55 -13.79 -8.44 -13.62
C LEU A 55 -14.83 -8.72 -12.55
N SER A 56 -14.43 -8.79 -11.29
CA SER A 56 -15.38 -8.97 -10.19
C SER A 56 -16.31 -7.74 -10.05
N ASP A 57 -17.54 -7.98 -9.60
CA ASP A 57 -18.56 -6.93 -9.43
C ASP A 57 -18.09 -5.80 -8.51
N ASP A 58 -17.25 -6.12 -7.51
CA ASP A 58 -16.72 -5.15 -6.56
C ASP A 58 -15.82 -4.11 -7.26
N ILE A 59 -15.06 -4.53 -8.27
CA ILE A 59 -14.18 -3.65 -9.06
C ILE A 59 -15.01 -2.67 -9.89
N LEU A 60 -16.13 -3.13 -10.46
CA LEU A 60 -16.99 -2.34 -11.33
C LEU A 60 -17.83 -1.32 -10.55
N ASN A 61 -18.23 -1.67 -9.32
CA ASN A 61 -19.16 -0.87 -8.52
C ASN A 61 -18.49 0.08 -7.52
N GLU A 62 -17.24 -0.17 -7.13
CA GLU A 62 -16.55 0.65 -6.13
C GLU A 62 -15.81 1.83 -6.78
N GLU A 63 -16.28 3.04 -6.47
CA GLU A 63 -15.63 4.29 -6.88
C GLU A 63 -14.17 4.35 -6.36
N ALA A 64 -13.27 4.87 -7.18
CA ALA A 64 -11.88 5.06 -6.76
C ALA A 64 -11.82 6.04 -5.57
N PRO A 65 -11.12 5.69 -4.47
CA PRO A 65 -11.02 6.56 -3.33
C PRO A 65 -10.22 7.83 -3.66
N THR A 66 -10.50 8.93 -2.98
CA THR A 66 -9.64 10.11 -3.03
C THR A 66 -8.44 9.87 -2.11
N VAL A 67 -7.24 9.80 -2.69
CA VAL A 67 -6.00 9.52 -1.95
C VAL A 67 -4.89 10.45 -2.44
N SER A 68 -4.08 10.97 -1.51
CA SER A 68 -2.93 11.83 -1.81
C SER A 68 -1.61 11.12 -1.53
N ARG A 69 -0.53 11.67 -2.11
CA ARG A 69 0.83 11.30 -1.74
C ARG A 69 1.07 11.58 -0.26
N ILE A 70 1.89 10.77 0.37
CA ILE A 70 2.35 10.97 1.76
C ILE A 70 3.86 10.96 1.79
N SER A 71 4.44 11.58 2.81
CA SER A 71 5.88 11.56 3.05
C SER A 71 6.17 11.06 4.45
N SER A 72 7.24 10.29 4.59
CA SER A 72 7.87 10.05 5.89
C SER A 72 9.05 10.99 6.07
N GLU A 73 9.25 11.46 7.29
CA GLU A 73 10.44 12.26 7.63
C GLU A 73 11.65 11.35 7.85
N ASP A 74 11.44 10.22 8.55
CA ASP A 74 12.47 9.27 8.96
C ASP A 74 11.86 7.91 9.36
N VAL A 75 12.72 6.91 9.55
CA VAL A 75 12.37 5.61 10.13
C VAL A 75 12.62 5.71 11.63
N ALA A 76 11.56 5.68 12.43
CA ALA A 76 11.65 5.80 13.87
C ALA A 76 10.45 5.16 14.55
N PHE A 77 10.71 4.45 15.65
CA PHE A 77 9.65 3.96 16.52
C PHE A 77 9.00 5.12 17.29
N SER A 78 7.66 5.15 17.29
CA SER A 78 6.91 6.12 18.09
C SER A 78 7.11 5.90 19.59
N ASP A 79 6.84 6.92 20.41
CA ASP A 79 6.95 6.82 21.88
C ASP A 79 6.12 5.66 22.46
N ARG A 80 4.97 5.38 21.85
CA ARG A 80 4.12 4.24 22.20
C ARG A 80 4.86 2.93 21.95
N VAL A 81 5.40 2.73 20.75
CA VAL A 81 6.10 1.49 20.38
C VAL A 81 7.38 1.33 21.20
N ARG A 82 8.15 2.40 21.42
CA ARG A 82 9.33 2.40 22.31
C ARG A 82 8.99 1.94 23.72
N SER A 83 7.82 2.33 24.24
CA SER A 83 7.36 1.90 25.56
C SER A 83 6.98 0.42 25.60
N GLN A 84 6.54 -0.16 24.47
CA GLN A 84 6.27 -1.59 24.34
C GLN A 84 7.57 -2.39 24.22
N ILE A 85 8.55 -1.91 23.44
CA ILE A 85 9.87 -2.54 23.30
C ILE A 85 10.57 -2.64 24.67
N LYS A 86 10.55 -1.57 25.48
CA LYS A 86 11.11 -1.61 26.84
C LYS A 86 10.44 -2.64 27.76
N GLN A 87 9.14 -2.86 27.59
CA GLN A 87 8.44 -3.88 28.37
C GLN A 87 8.87 -5.29 27.97
N LEU A 88 9.17 -5.52 26.69
CA LEU A 88 9.73 -6.80 26.23
C LEU A 88 11.13 -7.03 26.80
N GLU A 89 11.99 -6.01 26.78
CA GLU A 89 13.33 -6.09 27.38
C GLU A 89 13.27 -6.38 28.90
N GLU A 90 12.31 -5.80 29.61
CA GLU A 90 12.11 -6.03 31.05
C GLU A 90 11.53 -7.42 31.38
N ASP A 91 10.66 -7.96 30.51
CA ASP A 91 10.08 -9.30 30.63
C ASP A 91 11.14 -10.40 30.40
N GLY A 92 12.14 -10.10 29.56
CA GLY A 92 13.26 -11.01 29.27
C GLY A 92 12.85 -12.27 28.51
N SER A 93 11.69 -12.23 27.83
CA SER A 93 11.22 -13.30 26.95
C SER A 93 11.96 -13.33 25.60
N GLN A 94 12.67 -12.25 25.26
CA GLN A 94 13.36 -12.08 23.99
C GLN A 94 14.63 -11.24 24.19
N GLN A 95 15.65 -11.55 23.40
CA GLN A 95 16.87 -10.74 23.29
C GLN A 95 16.66 -9.69 22.23
N ILE A 96 16.83 -8.43 22.60
CA ILE A 96 16.50 -7.28 21.74
C ILE A 96 17.77 -6.48 21.44
N ASP A 97 18.00 -6.21 20.17
CA ASP A 97 18.97 -5.23 19.68
C ASP A 97 18.24 -4.09 18.96
N LEU A 98 18.24 -2.91 19.57
CA LEU A 98 17.59 -1.72 19.04
C LEU A 98 18.64 -0.74 18.51
N LEU A 99 18.74 -0.71 17.18
CA LEU A 99 19.58 0.24 16.45
C LEU A 99 18.83 1.57 16.31
N GLU A 100 18.86 2.37 17.38
CA GLU A 100 18.11 3.63 17.53
C GLU A 100 18.35 4.66 16.42
N THR A 101 19.57 4.69 15.84
CA THR A 101 19.90 5.67 14.79
C THR A 101 19.33 5.25 13.43
N GLU A 102 19.28 3.94 13.21
CA GLU A 102 18.82 3.27 12.00
C GLU A 102 17.31 2.98 12.04
N GLY A 103 16.67 3.06 13.22
CA GLY A 103 15.26 2.74 13.39
C GLY A 103 14.95 1.26 13.15
N VAL A 104 15.93 0.39 13.44
CA VAL A 104 15.82 -1.07 13.25
C VAL A 104 15.77 -1.75 14.61
N LEU A 105 14.79 -2.63 14.79
CA LEU A 105 14.70 -3.53 15.92
C LEU A 105 14.95 -4.95 15.44
N MET A 106 15.92 -5.62 16.02
CA MET A 106 16.14 -7.05 15.85
C MET A 106 15.80 -7.73 17.17
N ALA A 107 15.07 -8.85 17.11
CA ALA A 107 14.70 -9.60 18.29
C ALA A 107 14.81 -11.10 18.04
N SER A 108 15.38 -11.80 19.00
CA SER A 108 15.48 -13.26 19.06
C SER A 108 14.69 -13.77 20.25
N LEU A 109 13.80 -14.73 20.04
CA LEU A 109 12.98 -15.30 21.11
C LEU A 109 13.83 -16.27 21.95
N GLU A 110 13.72 -16.19 23.28
CA GLU A 110 14.39 -17.14 24.18
C GLU A 110 13.82 -18.55 24.05
N GLU A 111 12.49 -18.65 23.87
CA GLU A 111 11.78 -19.88 23.54
C GLU A 111 11.04 -19.67 22.21
N PRO A 112 11.32 -20.48 21.16
CA PRO A 112 10.63 -20.38 19.88
C PRO A 112 9.11 -20.50 20.05
N ALA A 113 8.36 -19.64 19.35
CA ALA A 113 6.90 -19.66 19.41
C ALA A 113 6.34 -20.62 18.34
N GLU A 114 5.92 -21.80 18.80
CA GLU A 114 5.36 -22.86 17.96
C GLU A 114 4.07 -22.43 17.24
N LEU A 115 4.04 -22.59 15.92
CA LEU A 115 2.84 -22.38 15.13
C LEU A 115 1.93 -23.61 15.22
N THR A 116 0.62 -23.38 15.28
CA THR A 116 -0.37 -24.47 15.25
C THR A 116 -0.39 -25.17 13.88
N ASP A 117 -0.23 -24.41 12.81
CA ASP A 117 -0.03 -24.84 11.44
C ASP A 117 0.57 -23.68 10.61
N GLY A 118 0.87 -23.92 9.33
CA GLY A 118 1.40 -22.90 8.40
C GLY A 118 0.35 -21.96 7.82
N SER A 119 -0.86 -21.88 8.37
CA SER A 119 -1.89 -20.98 7.85
C SER A 119 -1.60 -19.52 8.20
N SER A 120 -2.06 -18.60 7.35
CA SER A 120 -1.98 -17.16 7.59
C SER A 120 -2.55 -16.76 8.95
N ASP A 121 -3.68 -17.35 9.37
CA ASP A 121 -4.33 -17.02 10.63
C ASP A 121 -3.47 -17.42 11.84
N ALA A 122 -2.81 -18.59 11.78
CA ALA A 122 -1.90 -19.06 12.82
C ALA A 122 -0.69 -18.13 12.94
N ILE A 123 -0.05 -17.80 11.81
CA ILE A 123 1.11 -16.90 11.76
C ILE A 123 0.75 -15.52 12.31
N ILE A 124 -0.35 -14.93 11.85
CA ILE A 124 -0.81 -13.61 12.32
C ILE A 124 -1.06 -13.62 13.84
N SER A 125 -1.72 -14.68 14.34
CA SER A 125 -2.05 -14.82 15.76
C SER A 125 -0.81 -14.94 16.65
N GLU A 126 0.18 -15.73 16.24
CA GLU A 126 1.42 -15.88 17.00
C GLU A 126 2.32 -14.65 16.92
N VAL A 127 2.43 -14.03 15.74
CA VAL A 127 3.16 -12.75 15.59
C VAL A 127 2.56 -11.66 16.48
N ALA A 128 1.23 -11.61 16.62
CA ALA A 128 0.57 -10.64 17.49
C ALA A 128 0.84 -10.88 19.00
N GLN A 129 1.22 -12.10 19.39
CA GLN A 129 1.60 -12.41 20.77
C GLN A 129 3.05 -12.02 21.07
N VAL A 130 3.96 -12.27 20.12
CA VAL A 130 5.41 -12.04 20.31
C VAL A 130 5.84 -10.62 19.93
N VAL A 131 5.10 -9.93 19.04
CA VAL A 131 5.34 -8.55 18.63
C VAL A 131 4.17 -7.65 19.07
N PRO A 132 4.28 -6.92 20.20
CA PRO A 132 3.18 -6.12 20.78
C PRO A 132 2.64 -4.98 19.91
N PHE A 133 3.37 -4.62 18.85
CA PHE A 133 3.03 -3.57 17.90
C PHE A 133 2.84 -4.14 16.47
N ALA A 134 2.58 -5.45 16.34
CA ALA A 134 2.21 -6.09 15.08
C ALA A 134 0.96 -5.46 14.44
N ASP A 135 0.10 -4.81 15.24
CA ASP A 135 -1.09 -4.11 14.78
C ASP A 135 -0.79 -2.95 13.82
N GLN A 136 0.44 -2.42 13.83
CA GLN A 136 0.93 -1.40 12.90
C GLN A 136 1.16 -1.93 11.48
N TYR A 137 1.11 -3.25 11.28
CA TYR A 137 1.41 -3.90 10.01
C TYR A 137 0.19 -4.64 9.46
N SER A 138 0.25 -4.92 8.16
CA SER A 138 -0.63 -5.80 7.41
C SER A 138 0.17 -7.03 7.01
N TYR A 139 -0.37 -8.22 7.25
CA TYR A 139 0.22 -9.45 6.75
C TYR A 139 0.25 -9.47 5.22
N TRP A 140 1.39 -9.84 4.65
CA TRP A 140 1.56 -10.01 3.22
C TRP A 140 1.45 -11.48 2.82
N GLY A 141 2.30 -12.33 3.42
CA GLY A 141 2.41 -13.73 3.05
C GLY A 141 3.56 -14.42 3.77
N TYR A 142 3.58 -15.74 3.67
CA TYR A 142 4.66 -16.60 4.16
C TYR A 142 5.36 -17.22 2.97
N ASN A 143 6.64 -16.92 2.83
CA ASN A 143 7.49 -17.52 1.83
C ASN A 143 8.16 -18.76 2.46
N GLU A 144 7.63 -19.94 2.16
CA GLU A 144 8.11 -21.21 2.70
C GLU A 144 9.54 -21.55 2.24
N GLU A 145 9.91 -21.16 1.01
CA GLU A 145 11.25 -21.41 0.46
C GLU A 145 12.30 -20.62 1.24
N GLU A 146 12.00 -19.35 1.53
CA GLU A 146 12.88 -18.46 2.27
C GLU A 146 12.73 -18.57 3.79
N GLY A 147 11.71 -19.29 4.29
CA GLY A 147 11.44 -19.45 5.72
C GLY A 147 11.06 -18.14 6.43
N VAL A 148 10.45 -17.18 5.73
CA VAL A 148 10.09 -15.87 6.29
C VAL A 148 8.66 -15.46 6.00
N ALA A 149 8.00 -14.92 7.03
CA ALA A 149 6.71 -14.25 6.89
C ALA A 149 6.91 -12.73 6.83
N LEU A 150 6.24 -12.09 5.88
CA LEU A 150 6.33 -10.65 5.64
C LEU A 150 5.08 -9.92 6.12
N PHE A 151 5.31 -8.79 6.77
CA PHE A 151 4.30 -7.85 7.20
C PHE A 151 4.73 -6.44 6.81
N PHE A 152 3.84 -5.68 6.19
CA PHE A 152 4.12 -4.33 5.74
C PHE A 152 3.33 -3.30 6.54
N GLN A 153 3.98 -2.20 6.92
CA GLN A 153 3.36 -1.14 7.71
C GLN A 153 2.11 -0.62 7.00
N LYS A 154 1.07 -0.31 7.75
CA LYS A 154 -0.13 0.33 7.24
C LYS A 154 -0.34 1.70 7.87
N VAL A 155 -0.90 2.61 7.09
CA VAL A 155 -1.29 3.96 7.50
C VAL A 155 -2.68 4.23 6.94
N ASN A 156 -3.61 4.74 7.76
CA ASN A 156 -4.99 5.02 7.32
C ASN A 156 -5.68 3.81 6.65
N ASN A 157 -5.45 2.60 7.19
CA ASN A 157 -5.89 1.30 6.62
C ASN A 157 -5.35 0.98 5.22
N ARG A 158 -4.25 1.61 4.80
CA ARG A 158 -3.57 1.38 3.52
C ARG A 158 -2.16 0.85 3.78
N THR A 159 -1.83 -0.28 3.17
CA THR A 159 -0.51 -0.90 3.29
C THR A 159 0.54 -0.13 2.49
N VAL A 160 1.75 0.01 3.04
CA VAL A 160 2.94 0.54 2.37
C VAL A 160 3.76 -0.65 1.87
N TYR A 161 3.63 -0.99 0.60
CA TYR A 161 4.17 -2.24 0.04
C TYR A 161 5.69 -2.17 -0.18
N PHE A 162 6.37 -3.30 0.06
CA PHE A 162 7.78 -3.53 -0.29
C PHE A 162 8.72 -2.40 0.10
N ASN A 163 8.61 -1.93 1.34
CA ASN A 163 9.42 -0.85 1.86
C ASN A 163 10.27 -1.32 3.04
N GLN A 164 11.58 -1.13 2.93
CA GLN A 164 12.54 -1.48 3.99
C GLN A 164 12.26 -0.77 5.32
N GLY A 165 11.76 0.47 5.29
CA GLY A 165 11.53 1.29 6.48
C GLY A 165 10.22 1.00 7.21
N GLY A 166 9.32 0.23 6.61
CA GLY A 166 8.02 -0.13 7.18
C GLY A 166 7.76 -1.63 7.06
N LEU A 167 8.71 -2.43 7.53
CA LEU A 167 8.72 -3.89 7.39
C LEU A 167 8.73 -4.55 8.77
N LEU A 168 7.98 -5.63 8.92
CA LEU A 168 8.19 -6.63 9.94
C LEU A 168 8.42 -7.97 9.21
N MET A 169 9.65 -8.48 9.30
CA MET A 169 10.07 -9.75 8.73
C MET A 169 10.27 -10.74 9.87
N VAL A 170 9.54 -11.86 9.83
CA VAL A 170 9.53 -12.87 10.88
C VAL A 170 10.13 -14.16 10.33
N ARG A 171 11.12 -14.73 11.01
CA ARG A 171 11.72 -16.01 10.66
C ARG A 171 10.90 -17.15 11.25
N ILE A 172 10.61 -18.15 10.42
CA ILE A 172 9.93 -19.37 10.82
C ILE A 172 10.83 -20.56 10.48
N GLU A 173 11.34 -21.24 11.50
CA GLU A 173 12.16 -22.44 11.36
C GLU A 173 11.46 -23.63 12.01
N GLU A 174 11.40 -24.75 11.29
CA GLU A 174 10.75 -25.99 11.76
C GLU A 174 9.29 -25.81 12.26
N GLY A 175 8.60 -24.76 11.81
CA GLY A 175 7.23 -24.45 12.22
C GLY A 175 7.12 -23.58 13.48
N ALA A 176 8.22 -22.98 13.94
CA ALA A 176 8.23 -22.06 15.07
C ALA A 176 8.83 -20.71 14.67
N ILE A 177 8.33 -19.63 15.26
CA ILE A 177 8.92 -18.29 15.15
C ILE A 177 10.14 -18.23 16.05
N THR A 178 11.29 -17.87 15.49
CA THR A 178 12.56 -17.79 16.24
C THR A 178 13.02 -16.35 16.41
N ASP A 179 12.90 -15.53 15.36
CA ASP A 179 13.46 -14.19 15.31
C ASP A 179 12.59 -13.29 14.44
N TYR A 180 12.71 -11.97 14.65
CA TYR A 180 12.15 -10.99 13.73
C TYR A 180 13.00 -9.73 13.63
N VAL A 181 12.85 -9.05 12.50
CA VAL A 181 13.34 -7.69 12.30
C VAL A 181 12.15 -6.79 12.02
N ALA A 182 12.11 -5.64 12.70
CA ALA A 182 11.07 -4.65 12.52
C ALA A 182 11.67 -3.27 12.24
N THR A 183 11.03 -2.53 11.35
CA THR A 183 11.25 -1.12 11.05
C THR A 183 9.90 -0.41 10.99
N LEU A 184 9.87 0.88 11.35
CA LEU A 184 8.65 1.67 11.34
C LEU A 184 8.91 3.07 10.81
N LEU A 185 8.17 3.46 9.78
CA LEU A 185 8.15 4.80 9.22
C LEU A 185 7.40 5.75 10.15
N SER A 186 7.95 6.94 10.35
CA SER A 186 7.20 8.07 10.91
C SER A 186 6.30 8.66 9.82
N LEU A 187 5.04 8.22 9.80
CA LEU A 187 4.02 8.66 8.85
C LEU A 187 2.94 9.50 9.56
N PRO A 188 2.34 10.48 8.88
CA PRO A 188 1.24 11.26 9.45
C PRO A 188 0.01 10.36 9.71
N GLU A 189 -0.52 10.44 10.94
CA GLU A 189 -1.72 9.69 11.35
C GLU A 189 -3.02 10.24 10.73
N GLU A 190 -3.01 11.50 10.28
CA GLU A 190 -4.15 12.11 9.60
C GLU A 190 -3.80 12.31 8.12
N GLU A 191 -4.72 11.96 7.21
CA GLU A 191 -4.65 12.45 5.84
C GLU A 191 -4.77 13.98 5.90
N GLU A 192 -3.66 14.69 5.72
CA GLU A 192 -3.74 16.14 5.50
C GLU A 192 -4.72 16.36 4.35
N ALA A 193 -5.72 17.23 4.55
CA ALA A 193 -6.74 17.54 3.56
C ALA A 193 -6.03 17.83 2.24
N ALA A 194 -6.12 16.86 1.32
CA ALA A 194 -5.38 16.76 0.08
C ALA A 194 -5.19 18.15 -0.56
N SER A 195 -4.06 18.81 -0.28
CA SER A 195 -3.79 20.13 -0.87
C SER A 195 -3.71 19.97 -2.39
N GLU A 196 -3.31 18.77 -2.84
CA GLU A 196 -3.40 18.28 -4.20
C GLU A 196 -4.05 16.88 -4.21
N SER A 197 -5.38 16.82 -4.18
CA SER A 197 -6.13 15.60 -4.55
C SER A 197 -5.85 15.31 -6.02
N SER A 198 -4.82 14.51 -6.30
CA SER A 198 -4.51 14.06 -7.66
C SER A 198 -5.65 13.15 -8.12
N ARG A 199 -6.16 13.37 -9.34
CA ARG A 199 -7.15 12.46 -9.92
C ARG A 199 -6.47 11.12 -10.16
N LEU A 200 -6.99 10.08 -9.53
CA LEU A 200 -6.52 8.72 -9.76
C LEU A 200 -6.96 8.26 -11.16
N THR A 201 -6.07 7.52 -11.81
CA THR A 201 -6.39 6.74 -13.02
C THR A 201 -7.44 5.69 -12.65
N SER A 202 -8.45 5.53 -13.51
CA SER A 202 -9.56 4.60 -13.25
C SER A 202 -9.08 3.15 -13.19
N LYS A 203 -9.72 2.33 -12.34
CA LYS A 203 -9.42 0.90 -12.16
C LYS A 203 -9.34 0.16 -13.51
N VAL A 204 -10.34 0.34 -14.37
CA VAL A 204 -10.41 -0.30 -15.69
C VAL A 204 -9.29 0.14 -16.63
N THR A 205 -8.80 1.38 -16.52
CA THR A 205 -7.66 1.85 -17.33
C THR A 205 -6.38 1.12 -16.94
N ILE A 206 -6.14 0.97 -15.64
CA ILE A 206 -4.98 0.23 -15.11
C ILE A 206 -5.05 -1.24 -15.56
N ILE A 207 -6.22 -1.88 -15.44
CA ILE A 207 -6.42 -3.27 -15.86
C ILE A 207 -6.17 -3.42 -17.37
N ASN A 208 -6.62 -2.46 -18.18
CA ASN A 208 -6.31 -2.45 -19.61
C ASN A 208 -4.81 -2.32 -19.87
N GLN A 209 -4.08 -1.51 -19.11
CA GLN A 209 -2.62 -1.40 -19.24
C GLN A 209 -1.93 -2.73 -18.87
N LEU A 210 -2.33 -3.38 -17.78
CA LEU A 210 -1.83 -4.72 -17.43
C LEU A 210 -2.03 -5.70 -18.59
N SER A 211 -3.21 -5.68 -19.19
CA SER A 211 -3.55 -6.55 -20.32
C SER A 211 -2.78 -6.22 -21.59
N GLU A 212 -2.55 -4.95 -21.90
CA GLU A 212 -1.78 -4.52 -23.07
C GLU A 212 -0.29 -4.83 -22.95
N ASN A 213 0.25 -4.81 -21.72
CA ASN A 213 1.64 -5.17 -21.43
C ASN A 213 1.84 -6.68 -21.23
N GLY A 214 0.78 -7.48 -21.27
CA GLY A 214 0.85 -8.94 -21.22
C GLY A 214 0.97 -9.54 -19.81
N TYR A 215 0.73 -8.74 -18.77
CA TYR A 215 0.70 -9.21 -17.37
C TYR A 215 -0.55 -10.03 -17.07
N ILE A 216 -1.65 -9.77 -17.78
CA ILE A 216 -2.88 -10.55 -17.70
C ILE A 216 -3.35 -10.97 -19.09
N GLN A 217 -3.93 -12.15 -19.18
CA GLN A 217 -4.30 -12.84 -20.41
C GLN A 217 -5.73 -13.39 -20.35
N SER A 218 -6.12 -14.03 -21.46
CA SER A 218 -7.45 -14.64 -21.57
C SER A 218 -7.61 -15.77 -20.57
N GLY A 219 -8.71 -15.77 -19.82
CA GLY A 219 -9.00 -16.71 -18.75
C GLY A 219 -8.67 -16.20 -17.35
N ASP A 220 -8.00 -15.05 -17.23
CA ASP A 220 -7.71 -14.44 -15.93
C ASP A 220 -8.93 -13.68 -15.39
N GLU A 221 -9.11 -13.76 -14.08
CA GLU A 221 -10.09 -13.03 -13.30
C GLU A 221 -9.38 -12.00 -12.41
N ILE A 222 -9.79 -10.73 -12.48
CA ILE A 222 -9.36 -9.73 -11.51
C ILE A 222 -10.29 -9.82 -10.31
N THR A 223 -9.78 -10.32 -9.19
CA THR A 223 -10.60 -10.63 -8.02
C THR A 223 -10.66 -9.46 -7.04
N SER A 224 -9.58 -8.70 -6.89
CA SER A 224 -9.52 -7.55 -5.98
C SER A 224 -8.66 -6.41 -6.51
N MET A 225 -9.01 -5.18 -6.14
CA MET A 225 -8.23 -3.99 -6.48
C MET A 225 -8.29 -2.93 -5.38
N GLN A 226 -7.19 -2.74 -4.65
CA GLN A 226 -7.14 -1.89 -3.46
C GLN A 226 -6.02 -0.85 -3.55
N VAL A 227 -6.25 0.36 -3.02
CA VAL A 227 -5.22 1.41 -2.98
C VAL A 227 -4.39 1.28 -1.70
N GLY A 228 -3.09 1.05 -1.86
CA GLY A 228 -2.06 1.22 -0.85
C GLY A 228 -1.05 2.31 -1.25
N TYR A 229 0.17 2.17 -0.77
CA TYR A 229 1.28 3.08 -1.04
C TYR A 229 2.52 2.32 -1.50
N TYR A 230 3.29 2.96 -2.37
CA TYR A 230 4.59 2.46 -2.83
C TYR A 230 5.58 3.64 -2.89
N ASN A 231 6.86 3.40 -2.57
CA ASN A 231 7.89 4.44 -2.63
C ASN A 231 8.26 4.71 -4.10
N ALA A 232 8.08 5.96 -4.56
CA ALA A 232 8.29 6.33 -5.95
C ALA A 232 9.75 6.58 -6.35
N LEU A 233 10.68 6.67 -5.39
CA LEU A 233 12.03 7.17 -5.63
C LEU A 233 13.14 6.14 -5.45
N ASN A 234 12.96 5.09 -4.66
CA ASN A 234 13.78 3.85 -4.59
C ASN A 234 13.38 3.03 -3.33
N PRO A 235 12.75 1.85 -3.46
CA PRO A 235 12.29 1.05 -2.31
C PRO A 235 13.42 0.39 -1.50
N SER A 236 14.57 0.12 -2.12
CA SER A 236 15.66 -0.71 -1.54
C SER A 236 16.79 0.05 -0.84
N GLU A 237 16.82 1.39 -0.90
CA GLU A 237 18.03 2.15 -0.48
C GLU A 237 17.74 3.45 0.28
N ASN A 238 16.82 3.54 1.25
CA ASN A 238 16.81 4.71 2.15
C ASN A 238 16.08 4.51 3.49
N ILE A 239 16.83 4.67 4.59
CA ILE A 239 16.33 4.97 5.94
C ILE A 239 16.29 6.50 6.10
N GLY A 240 15.61 7.20 5.19
CA GLY A 240 15.58 8.66 5.13
C GLY A 240 14.20 9.19 4.74
N PRO A 241 14.08 10.49 4.43
CA PRO A 241 12.83 11.06 3.95
C PRO A 241 12.39 10.38 2.66
N GLN A 242 11.16 9.85 2.66
CA GLN A 242 10.61 9.11 1.53
C GLN A 242 9.30 9.74 1.07
N LEU A 243 9.02 9.62 -0.23
CA LEU A 243 7.77 10.06 -0.83
C LEU A 243 7.03 8.83 -1.37
N PHE A 244 5.82 8.64 -0.87
CA PHE A 244 4.97 7.51 -1.22
C PHE A 244 3.84 7.96 -2.13
N GLU A 245 3.66 7.23 -3.23
CA GLU A 245 2.57 7.45 -4.16
C GLU A 245 1.42 6.45 -3.93
N PRO A 246 0.16 6.91 -4.03
CA PRO A 246 -0.98 6.01 -4.04
C PRO A 246 -0.80 4.98 -5.15
N THR A 247 -1.00 3.71 -4.82
CA THR A 247 -0.68 2.58 -5.70
C THR A 247 -1.81 1.57 -5.65
N TRP A 248 -2.29 1.15 -6.80
CA TRP A 248 -3.21 0.03 -6.92
C TRP A 248 -2.47 -1.29 -6.72
N LYS A 249 -2.92 -2.11 -5.77
CA LYS A 249 -2.65 -3.55 -5.71
C LYS A 249 -3.80 -4.25 -6.44
N ILE A 250 -3.48 -4.97 -7.50
CA ILE A 250 -4.41 -5.72 -8.34
C ILE A 250 -4.16 -7.20 -8.07
N VAL A 251 -5.18 -7.93 -7.60
CA VAL A 251 -5.10 -9.37 -7.36
C VAL A 251 -5.78 -10.09 -8.51
N VAL A 252 -5.06 -11.06 -9.08
CA VAL A 252 -5.48 -11.85 -10.24
C VAL A 252 -5.58 -13.31 -9.81
N ASN A 253 -6.71 -13.95 -10.12
CA ASN A 253 -7.01 -15.34 -9.78
C ASN A 253 -6.84 -15.70 -8.29
N ASP A 254 -6.97 -14.72 -7.39
CA ASP A 254 -6.70 -14.85 -5.94
C ASP A 254 -5.26 -15.29 -5.57
N GLU A 255 -4.34 -15.24 -6.53
CA GLU A 255 -2.98 -15.77 -6.38
C GLU A 255 -1.94 -14.67 -6.59
N GLU A 256 -1.94 -14.03 -7.76
CA GLU A 256 -0.88 -13.10 -8.16
C GLU A 256 -1.26 -11.64 -7.87
N SER A 257 -0.28 -10.86 -7.40
CA SER A 257 -0.46 -9.43 -7.13
C SER A 257 0.39 -8.57 -8.06
N TYR A 258 -0.26 -7.64 -8.76
CA TYR A 258 0.39 -6.62 -9.57
C TYR A 258 0.22 -5.23 -8.97
N PHE A 259 1.16 -4.34 -9.29
CA PHE A 259 1.18 -2.99 -8.76
C PHE A 259 1.21 -1.95 -9.87
N ALA A 260 0.46 -0.87 -9.69
CA ALA A 260 0.53 0.28 -10.58
C ALA A 260 0.30 1.58 -9.82
N PHE A 261 1.12 2.60 -10.08
CA PHE A 261 0.92 3.92 -9.50
C PHE A 261 -0.45 4.46 -9.90
N ALA A 262 -1.26 4.84 -8.91
CA ALA A 262 -2.65 5.22 -9.13
C ALA A 262 -2.77 6.60 -9.81
N ILE A 263 -1.72 7.43 -9.79
CA ILE A 263 -1.71 8.74 -10.46
C ILE A 263 -1.21 8.61 -11.90
N SER A 264 -0.02 8.02 -12.12
CA SER A 264 0.59 7.93 -13.45
C SER A 264 0.07 6.75 -14.30
N GLY A 265 -0.43 5.69 -13.65
CA GLY A 265 -0.77 4.42 -14.30
C GLY A 265 0.44 3.60 -14.72
N GLU A 266 1.64 3.96 -14.26
CA GLU A 266 2.85 3.18 -14.51
C GLU A 266 2.83 1.90 -13.68
N ILE A 267 3.13 0.76 -14.33
CA ILE A 267 3.20 -0.55 -13.71
C ILE A 267 4.53 -0.66 -12.95
N ILE A 268 4.47 -1.17 -11.73
CA ILE A 268 5.61 -1.33 -10.85
C ILE A 268 6.02 -2.81 -10.90
N GLU A 269 7.22 -3.08 -11.37
CA GLU A 269 7.83 -4.40 -11.33
C GLU A 269 8.40 -4.64 -9.93
N VAL A 270 7.90 -5.66 -9.25
CA VAL A 270 8.34 -6.06 -7.91
C VAL A 270 8.60 -7.55 -7.91
N SER A 271 9.74 -7.94 -7.34
CA SER A 271 10.10 -9.33 -7.09
C SER A 271 10.13 -9.54 -5.58
N GLU A 272 9.27 -10.44 -5.09
CA GLU A 272 9.22 -10.78 -3.66
C GLU A 272 10.53 -11.43 -3.21
N ASP A 273 11.05 -12.37 -4.01
CA ASP A 273 12.28 -13.09 -3.70
C ASP A 273 13.48 -12.14 -3.65
N ASP A 274 13.61 -11.23 -4.63
CA ASP A 274 14.70 -10.23 -4.61
C ASP A 274 14.57 -9.31 -3.39
N PHE A 275 13.34 -8.90 -3.04
CA PHE A 275 13.09 -8.10 -1.84
C PHE A 275 13.49 -8.85 -0.57
N ILE A 276 13.12 -10.13 -0.45
CA ILE A 276 13.51 -10.96 0.70
C ILE A 276 15.03 -11.09 0.77
N GLU A 277 15.70 -11.38 -0.35
CA GLU A 277 17.16 -11.52 -0.39
C GLU A 277 17.88 -10.23 0.03
N ASP A 278 17.42 -9.09 -0.49
CA ASP A 278 17.91 -7.75 -0.17
C ASP A 278 17.72 -7.43 1.32
N MET A 279 16.54 -7.69 1.88
CA MET A 279 16.25 -7.44 3.30
C MET A 279 17.05 -8.37 4.21
N LYS A 280 17.21 -9.63 3.82
CA LYS A 280 18.09 -10.57 4.53
C LYS A 280 19.53 -10.08 4.53
N GLN A 281 20.01 -9.48 3.45
CA GLN A 281 21.33 -8.87 3.41
C GLN A 281 21.43 -7.61 4.26
N ALA A 282 20.44 -6.71 4.14
CA ALA A 282 20.44 -5.40 4.76
C ALA A 282 20.42 -5.47 6.29
N PHE A 283 19.72 -6.47 6.84
CA PHE A 283 19.57 -6.66 8.27
C PHE A 283 20.43 -7.80 8.84
N ASP A 284 21.36 -8.35 8.03
CA ASP A 284 22.13 -9.56 8.38
C ASP A 284 21.25 -10.71 8.89
N PHE A 285 20.04 -10.81 8.33
CA PHE A 285 19.04 -11.80 8.67
C PHE A 285 19.34 -13.14 7.97
N ARG A 286 20.62 -13.52 7.87
CA ARG A 286 21.07 -14.76 7.24
C ARG A 286 21.54 -15.79 8.25
N ASP A 287 22.16 -15.37 9.36
CA ASP A 287 22.62 -16.25 10.45
C ASP A 287 22.87 -15.44 11.74
N TYR A 288 21.83 -15.14 12.52
CA TYR A 288 21.99 -14.67 13.91
C TYR A 288 22.03 -15.89 14.86
N THR A 289 23.02 -16.77 14.69
CA THR A 289 23.40 -17.66 15.80
C THR A 289 24.22 -16.83 16.76
N PHE A 290 23.71 -16.60 17.98
CA PHE A 290 24.49 -16.04 19.08
C PHE A 290 25.86 -16.72 19.14
N GLU A 291 26.94 -15.99 18.88
CA GLU A 291 28.27 -16.45 19.27
C GLU A 291 28.27 -16.53 20.79
N GLU A 292 28.10 -17.73 21.34
CA GLU A 292 28.48 -18.03 22.71
C GLU A 292 29.96 -17.64 22.85
N GLU A 293 30.24 -16.53 23.55
CA GLU A 293 31.57 -16.25 24.08
C GLU A 293 31.98 -17.42 24.98
N ASN A 294 32.63 -18.40 24.38
CA ASN A 294 33.31 -19.47 25.09
C ASN A 294 34.39 -18.81 25.95
N THR A 295 34.13 -18.82 27.24
CA THR A 295 35.08 -18.54 28.29
C THR A 295 36.28 -19.47 28.11
N GLN A 296 37.40 -18.91 27.62
CA GLN A 296 38.70 -19.58 27.69
C GLN A 296 39.19 -19.52 29.14
N ASP A 297 39.08 -20.66 29.81
CA ASP A 297 39.99 -21.05 30.89
C ASP A 297 41.43 -21.12 30.34
N GLU A 298 42.31 -20.27 30.87
CA GLU A 298 43.75 -20.53 31.06
C GLU A 298 44.18 -20.12 32.48
#